data_AF-A0A924DV61-F1
#
_entry.id   AF-A0A924DV61-F1
#
_cell.length_a   1.000
_cell.length_b   1.000
_cell.length_c   1.000
_cell.angle_alpha   90.00
_cell.angle_beta   90.00
_cell.angle_gamma   90.00
#
_symmetry.space_group_name_H-M   'P 1'
#
loop_
_entity.id
_entity.type
_entity.pdbx_description
1 polymer ?
#
loop_
_entity_poly.entity_id
_entity_poly.type
_entity_poly.pdbx_seq_one_letter_code
_entity_poly.pdbx_strand_id
1 'polypeptide(L)'
;MNQDGIWLSILDYASAKKTSISTIRRSIKAGHVKFREENGKYFIWTKEIKNEYSEEKRELAIKLELEFFKKKHRELVEEVNDLKMLLNVYETQNSNELPPIPEIEL
;
A
#
# COMPACT_ATOMS: atom_id res chain seq x y z
N MET A 1 9.24 -14.43 26.61
CA MET A 1 9.95 -14.04 25.37
C MET A 1 9.21 -14.68 24.20
N ASN A 2 8.34 -13.91 23.55
CA ASN A 2 7.56 -14.39 22.41
C ASN A 2 8.53 -14.54 21.23
N GLN A 3 8.78 -15.78 20.81
CA GLN A 3 9.60 -16.07 19.64
C GLN A 3 8.74 -15.92 18.39
N ASP A 4 8.43 -14.67 18.03
CA ASP A 4 7.65 -14.36 16.83
C ASP A 4 8.55 -14.54 15.60
N GLY A 5 8.58 -15.77 15.06
CA GLY A 5 9.25 -16.06 13.80
C GLY A 5 8.31 -15.90 12.60
N ILE A 6 8.89 -15.59 11.44
CA ILE A 6 8.17 -15.29 10.20
C ILE A 6 8.28 -16.50 9.25
N TRP A 7 7.21 -16.77 8.52
CA TRP A 7 7.20 -17.74 7.42
C TRP A 7 7.54 -17.03 6.12
N LEU A 8 8.66 -17.41 5.50
CA LEU A 8 9.10 -16.89 4.21
C LEU A 8 8.84 -17.91 3.11
N SER A 9 8.54 -17.45 1.89
CA SER A 9 8.52 -18.37 0.75
C SER A 9 9.92 -18.96 0.52
N ILE A 10 10.01 -20.11 -0.13
CA ILE A 10 11.32 -20.70 -0.48
C ILE A 10 12.20 -19.75 -1.29
N LEU A 11 11.60 -18.88 -2.10
CA LEU A 11 12.31 -17.85 -2.87
C LEU A 11 12.87 -16.76 -1.96
N ASP A 12 12.06 -16.25 -1.05
CA ASP A 12 12.45 -15.21 -0.11
C ASP A 12 13.53 -15.73 0.85
N TYR A 13 13.37 -16.95 1.34
CA TYR A 13 14.35 -17.59 2.21
C TYR A 13 15.69 -17.85 1.48
N ALA A 14 15.64 -18.20 0.18
CA ALA A 14 16.82 -18.33 -0.67
C ALA A 14 17.57 -17.02 -0.85
N SER A 15 16.83 -15.97 -1.21
CA SER A 15 17.38 -14.62 -1.34
C SER A 15 18.03 -14.17 -0.04
N ALA A 16 17.30 -14.31 1.07
CA ALA A 16 17.71 -13.73 2.33
C ALA A 16 18.85 -14.52 3.02
N LYS A 17 18.99 -15.83 2.75
CA LYS A 17 20.15 -16.63 3.15
C LYS A 17 21.30 -16.56 2.12
N LYS A 18 21.12 -15.88 0.98
CA LYS A 18 22.07 -15.85 -0.16
C LYS A 18 22.47 -17.25 -0.64
N THR A 19 21.50 -18.16 -0.71
CA THR A 19 21.72 -19.56 -1.16
C THR A 19 20.73 -19.96 -2.25
N SER A 20 21.08 -20.97 -3.06
CA SER A 20 20.17 -21.46 -4.10
C SER A 20 18.98 -22.24 -3.53
N ILE A 21 17.85 -22.19 -4.25
CA ILE A 21 16.64 -22.97 -3.94
C ILE A 21 16.96 -24.46 -3.79
N SER A 22 17.87 -25.00 -4.62
CA SER A 22 18.32 -26.39 -4.56
C SER A 22 19.00 -26.74 -3.24
N THR A 23 19.83 -25.83 -2.69
CA THR A 23 20.47 -26.01 -1.38
C THR A 23 19.43 -25.98 -0.24
N ILE A 24 18.42 -25.14 -0.37
CA ILE A 24 17.33 -25.09 0.60
C ILE A 24 16.46 -26.34 0.53
N ARG A 25 16.13 -26.82 -0.68
CA ARG A 25 15.39 -28.08 -0.86
C ARG A 25 16.14 -29.27 -0.26
N ARG A 26 17.48 -29.30 -0.39
CA ARG A 26 18.32 -30.28 0.33
C ARG A 26 18.23 -30.13 1.84
N SER A 27 18.27 -28.89 2.35
CA SER A 27 18.16 -28.62 3.78
C SER A 27 16.80 -29.02 4.36
N ILE A 28 15.72 -28.87 3.57
CA ILE A 28 14.37 -29.36 3.88
C ILE A 28 14.39 -30.90 3.99
N LYS A 29 14.94 -31.59 2.98
CA LYS A 29 15.06 -33.05 2.98
C LYS A 29 15.90 -33.59 4.14
N ALA A 30 16.95 -32.87 4.53
CA ALA A 30 17.83 -33.23 5.63
C ALA A 30 17.24 -32.88 7.03
N GLY A 31 16.08 -32.23 7.11
CA GLY A 31 15.42 -31.89 8.37
C GLY A 31 16.07 -30.74 9.14
N HIS A 32 16.95 -29.95 8.52
CA HIS A 32 17.65 -28.84 9.18
C HIS A 32 16.80 -27.57 9.32
N VAL A 33 15.67 -27.49 8.63
CA VAL A 33 14.81 -26.29 8.60
C VAL A 33 13.35 -26.67 8.84
N LYS A 34 12.64 -25.84 9.61
CA LYS A 34 11.18 -25.96 9.75
C LYS A 34 10.53 -25.44 8.49
N PHE A 35 9.75 -26.29 7.83
CA PHE A 35 9.02 -25.94 6.61
C PHE A 35 7.56 -26.34 6.72
N ARG A 36 6.72 -25.70 5.91
CA ARG A 36 5.34 -26.09 5.63
C ARG A 36 5.08 -25.99 4.14
N GLU A 37 4.20 -26.83 3.63
CA GLU A 37 3.77 -26.82 2.23
C GLU A 37 2.30 -26.40 2.19
N GLU A 38 1.99 -25.39 1.39
CA GLU A 38 0.63 -24.86 1.23
C GLU A 38 0.39 -24.58 -0.25
N ASN A 39 -0.60 -25.26 -0.85
CA ASN A 39 -0.93 -25.16 -2.28
C ASN A 39 0.27 -25.36 -3.23
N GLY A 40 1.13 -26.35 -2.94
CA GLY A 40 2.34 -26.65 -3.73
C GLY A 40 3.47 -25.63 -3.58
N LYS A 41 3.34 -24.65 -2.68
CA LYS A 41 4.38 -23.68 -2.34
C LYS A 41 5.02 -24.04 -1.00
N TYR A 42 6.35 -24.00 -0.96
CA TYR A 42 7.13 -24.21 0.25
C TYR A 42 7.32 -22.90 1.00
N PHE A 43 7.02 -22.92 2.30
CA PHE A 43 7.29 -21.85 3.25
C PHE A 43 8.24 -22.34 4.33
N ILE A 44 9.21 -21.51 4.70
CA ILE A 44 10.28 -21.84 5.63
C ILE A 44 10.21 -20.85 6.79
N TRP A 45 10.22 -21.39 8.00
CA TRP A 45 10.18 -20.58 9.20
C TRP A 45 11.57 -20.06 9.55
N THR A 46 11.65 -18.78 9.87
CA THR A 46 12.89 -18.14 10.32
C THR A 46 12.62 -17.17 11.46
N LYS A 47 13.57 -17.05 12.39
CA LYS A 47 13.50 -16.09 13.50
C LYS A 47 14.09 -14.73 13.14
N GLU A 48 15.13 -14.69 12.31
CA GLU A 48 16.07 -13.56 12.26
C GLU A 48 16.56 -13.27 10.85
N ILE A 49 15.67 -13.24 9.86
CA ILE A 49 16.09 -12.80 8.53
C ILE A 49 15.25 -11.63 8.09
N LYS A 50 15.85 -10.43 8.17
CA LYS A 50 15.40 -9.24 7.44
C LYS A 50 15.57 -9.54 5.96
N ASN A 51 14.47 -9.69 5.23
CA ASN A 51 14.52 -9.81 3.78
C ASN A 51 14.65 -8.40 3.20
N GLU A 52 15.88 -7.94 2.96
CA GLU A 52 16.18 -6.63 2.35
C GLU A 52 15.36 -6.40 1.08
N TYR A 53 15.19 -7.43 0.25
CA TYR A 53 14.39 -7.35 -0.99
C TYR A 53 12.90 -7.14 -0.73
N SER A 54 12.35 -7.74 0.34
CA SER A 54 10.95 -7.51 0.72
C SER A 54 10.75 -6.11 1.28
N GLU A 55 11.73 -5.58 2.03
CA GLU A 55 11.67 -4.23 2.56
C GLU A 55 11.83 -3.19 1.45
N GLU A 56 12.75 -3.38 0.49
CA GLU A 56 12.89 -2.52 -0.69
C GLU A 56 11.61 -2.49 -1.53
N LYS A 57 11.00 -3.66 -1.77
CA LYS A 57 9.73 -3.75 -2.50
C LYS A 57 8.60 -3.03 -1.76
N ARG A 58 8.56 -3.16 -0.43
CA ARG A 58 7.57 -2.48 0.42
C ARG A 58 7.79 -0.97 0.40
N GLU A 59 9.04 -0.52 0.53
CA GLU A 59 9.41 0.88 0.47
C GLU A 59 9.05 1.49 -0.88
N LEU A 60 9.31 0.78 -1.98
CA LEU A 60 8.95 1.22 -3.33
C LEU A 60 7.42 1.33 -3.49
N ALA A 61 6.66 0.36 -2.99
CA ALA A 61 5.21 0.39 -3.01
C ALA A 61 4.66 1.61 -2.23
N ILE A 62 5.20 1.87 -1.04
CA ILE A 62 4.84 3.04 -0.22
C ILE A 62 5.15 4.35 -0.96
N LYS A 63 6.33 4.46 -1.59
CA LYS A 63 6.70 5.65 -2.37
C LYS A 63 5.76 5.88 -3.53
N LEU A 64 5.35 4.82 -4.23
CA LEU A 64 4.43 4.93 -5.34
C LEU A 64 3.04 5.41 -4.88
N GLU A 65 2.52 4.83 -3.80
CA GLU A 65 1.26 5.27 -3.19
C GLU A 65 1.32 6.73 -2.76
N LEU A 66 2.42 7.18 -2.13
CA LEU A 66 2.62 8.58 -1.76
C LEU A 66 2.54 9.51 -2.96
N GLU A 67 3.17 9.16 -4.08
CA GLU A 67 3.11 9.97 -5.29
C GLU A 67 1.70 10.01 -5.89
N PHE A 68 0.96 8.89 -5.88
CA PHE A 68 -0.45 8.88 -6.27
C PHE A 68 -1.32 9.78 -5.37
N PHE A 69 -1.15 9.69 -4.06
CA PHE A 69 -1.90 10.52 -3.12
C PHE A 69 -1.58 12.01 -3.27
N LYS A 70 -0.32 12.37 -3.49
CA LYS A 70 0.08 13.77 -3.77
C LYS A 70 -0.57 14.31 -5.03
N LYS A 71 -0.62 13.50 -6.09
CA LYS A 71 -1.27 13.89 -7.35
C LYS A 71 -2.76 14.15 -7.12
N LYS A 72 -3.46 13.20 -6.49
CA LYS A 72 -4.89 13.34 -6.17
C LYS A 72 -5.19 14.55 -5.29
N HIS A 73 -4.33 14.81 -4.29
CA HIS A 73 -4.46 16.00 -3.46
C HIS A 73 -4.38 17.29 -4.28
N ARG A 74 -3.45 17.37 -5.25
CA ARG A 74 -3.33 18.53 -6.13
C ARG A 74 -4.59 18.74 -6.96
N GLU A 75 -5.09 17.68 -7.59
CA GLU A 75 -6.32 17.72 -8.40
C GLU A 75 -7.52 18.22 -7.58
N LEU A 76 -7.70 17.71 -6.36
CA LEU A 76 -8.77 18.16 -5.46
C LEU A 76 -8.61 19.62 -5.02
N VAL A 77 -7.38 20.08 -4.80
CA VAL A 77 -7.12 21.48 -4.45
C VAL A 77 -7.46 22.41 -5.61
N GLU A 78 -7.13 22.03 -6.84
CA GLU A 78 -7.50 22.77 -8.04
C GLU A 78 -9.01 22.83 -8.21
N GLU A 79 -9.72 21.69 -8.07
CA GLU A 79 -11.18 21.64 -8.13
C GLU A 79 -11.85 22.52 -7.06
N VAL A 80 -11.35 22.47 -5.82
CA VAL A 80 -11.83 23.33 -4.73
C VAL A 80 -11.59 24.81 -5.05
N ASN A 81 -10.47 25.15 -5.67
CA ASN A 81 -10.18 26.53 -6.05
C ASN A 81 -11.12 27.02 -7.16
N ASP A 82 -11.35 26.20 -8.18
CA ASP A 82 -12.28 26.51 -9.28
C ASP A 82 -13.71 26.68 -8.76
N LEU A 83 -14.16 25.80 -7.86
CA LEU A 83 -15.47 25.90 -7.21
C LEU A 83 -15.59 27.16 -6.36
N LYS A 84 -14.55 27.53 -5.60
CA LYS A 84 -14.52 28.78 -4.83
C LYS A 84 -14.56 30.01 -5.74
N MET A 85 -13.85 29.97 -6.87
CA MET A 85 -13.88 31.04 -7.86
C MET A 85 -15.29 31.19 -8.45
N LEU A 86 -15.91 30.08 -8.86
CA LEU A 86 -17.28 30.07 -9.36
C LEU A 86 -18.26 30.62 -8.33
N LEU A 87 -18.19 30.13 -7.08
CA LEU A 87 -19.03 30.61 -5.99
C LEU A 87 -18.88 32.11 -5.80
N ASN A 88 -17.64 32.61 -5.76
CA ASN A 88 -17.38 34.05 -5.65
C ASN A 88 -18.02 34.83 -6.81
N VAL A 89 -17.89 34.36 -8.05
CA VAL A 89 -18.56 35.01 -9.20
C VAL A 89 -20.08 35.02 -9.02
N TYR A 90 -20.69 33.91 -8.60
CA TYR A 90 -22.13 33.83 -8.35
C TYR A 90 -22.57 34.77 -7.22
N GLU A 91 -21.87 34.78 -6.09
CA GLU A 91 -22.16 35.65 -4.95
C GLU A 91 -22.00 37.14 -5.30
N THR A 92 -20.98 37.49 -6.09
CA THR A 92 -20.72 38.87 -6.54
C THR A 92 -21.71 39.34 -7.61
N GLN A 93 -22.28 38.43 -8.42
CA GLN A 93 -23.32 38.76 -9.41
C GLN A 93 -24.73 38.79 -8.79
N ASN A 94 -25.02 37.91 -7.83
CA ASN A 94 -26.32 37.87 -7.13
C ASN A 94 -26.48 38.95 -6.05
N SER A 95 -25.44 39.70 -5.68
CA SER A 95 -25.60 40.83 -4.74
C SER A 95 -26.51 41.95 -5.26
N ASN A 96 -26.91 41.92 -6.54
CA ASN A 96 -27.84 42.89 -7.12
C ASN A 96 -29.30 42.43 -7.21
N GLU A 97 -29.65 41.14 -7.02
CA GLU A 97 -31.05 40.68 -6.96
C GLU A 97 -31.08 39.21 -6.48
N LEU A 98 -31.49 38.99 -5.22
CA LEU A 98 -31.81 37.64 -4.73
C LEU A 98 -33.15 37.21 -5.37
N PRO A 99 -33.23 36.06 -6.06
CA PRO A 99 -34.51 35.53 -6.51
C PRO A 99 -35.40 35.21 -5.31
N PRO A 100 -36.71 35.51 -5.37
CA PRO A 100 -37.62 35.23 -4.27
C PRO A 100 -37.64 33.72 -3.98
N ILE A 101 -37.61 33.38 -2.70
CA ILE A 101 -37.73 31.99 -2.23
C ILE A 101 -39.07 31.46 -2.78
N PRO A 102 -39.09 30.32 -3.49
CA PRO A 102 -40.34 29.76 -3.97
C PRO A 102 -41.20 29.37 -2.76
N GLU A 103 -42.40 29.95 -2.67
CA GLU A 103 -43.40 29.55 -1.69
C GLU A 103 -43.79 28.10 -1.97
N ILE A 104 -43.41 27.21 -1.06
CA ILE A 104 -43.92 25.85 -1.04
C ILE A 104 -45.32 25.95 -0.44
N GLU A 105 -46.36 25.91 -1.29
CA GLU A 105 -47.74 25.76 -0.84
C GLU A 105 -47.87 24.44 -0.06
N LEU A 106 -48.21 24.54 1.23
CA LEU A 106 -48.48 23.44 2.16
C LEU A 106 -49.82 22.76 1.87
#